data_AF-A0A549YJ16-F1
#
_entry.id   AF-A0A549YJ16-F1
#
_cell.length_a   1.000
_cell.length_b   1.000
_cell.length_c   1.000
_cell.angle_alpha   90.00
_cell.angle_beta   90.00
_cell.angle_gamma   90.00
#
_symmetry.space_group_name_H-M   'P 1'
#
loop_
_entity.id
_entity.type
_entity.pdbx_description
1 polymer ?
#
loop_
_entity_poly.entity_id
_entity_poly.type
_entity_poly.pdbx_seq_one_letter_code
_entity_poly.pdbx_strand_id
1 'polypeptide(L)'
;MMKQSFYGMLLFIFLALPPVAAIMESVMIVHMHMQMTFLVISGLLMGRFFQLKFPQFFSKWNRNGIPGILLFAVIWSYWMIPRAMDEALMIQLVELFKFVSLPFLAGVPLRDSWKKIGSAGQRIVFGFLILVFSVMAWLYIGADSQICNNYLQVEQQTLGWGSLFIGALLLVYVIQLFFIDTTAYEEAEQSS
;
A
#
# COMPACT_ATOMS: atom_id res chain seq x y z
N MET A 1 -18.14 -14.79 -2.69
CA MET A 1 -17.21 -14.06 -3.59
C MET A 1 -17.51 -12.55 -3.65
N MET A 2 -18.76 -12.10 -3.84
CA MET A 2 -19.10 -10.66 -3.76
C MET A 2 -18.92 -10.04 -2.36
N LYS A 3 -18.97 -10.86 -1.30
CA LYS A 3 -18.77 -10.40 0.09
C LYS A 3 -17.43 -9.70 0.30
N GLN A 4 -16.33 -10.18 -0.29
CA GLN A 4 -15.00 -9.56 -0.13
C GLN A 4 -14.97 -8.15 -0.73
N SER A 5 -15.48 -7.99 -1.95
CA SER A 5 -15.53 -6.68 -2.60
C SER A 5 -16.52 -5.73 -1.91
N PHE A 6 -17.59 -6.27 -1.32
CA PHE A 6 -18.49 -5.49 -0.46
C PHE A 6 -17.77 -4.97 0.80
N TYR A 7 -16.98 -5.79 1.49
CA TYR A 7 -16.17 -5.31 2.62
C TYR A 7 -15.12 -4.29 2.21
N GLY A 8 -14.49 -4.46 1.04
CA GLY A 8 -13.59 -3.46 0.48
C GLY A 8 -14.28 -2.12 0.23
N MET A 9 -15.48 -2.15 -0.34
CA MET A 9 -16.28 -0.94 -0.58
C MET A 9 -16.74 -0.29 0.73
N LEU A 10 -17.20 -1.07 1.71
CA LEU A 10 -17.56 -0.56 3.03
C LEU A 10 -16.37 0.11 3.73
N LEU A 11 -15.19 -0.52 3.68
CA LEU A 11 -13.97 0.04 4.25
C LEU A 11 -13.59 1.36 3.57
N PHE A 12 -13.66 1.41 2.23
CA PHE A 12 -13.41 2.64 1.47
C PHE A 12 -14.36 3.76 1.89
N ILE A 13 -15.67 3.49 1.92
CA ILE A 13 -16.69 4.48 2.30
C ILE A 13 -16.42 4.97 3.73
N PHE A 14 -16.16 4.05 4.66
CA PHE A 14 -15.88 4.38 6.06
C PHE A 14 -14.66 5.31 6.20
N LEU A 15 -13.55 5.01 5.51
CA LEU A 15 -12.34 5.83 5.54
C LEU A 15 -12.51 7.21 4.87
N ALA A 16 -13.44 7.32 3.92
CA ALA A 16 -13.76 8.55 3.21
C ALA A 16 -14.82 9.41 3.93
N LEU A 17 -15.43 8.92 5.02
CA LEU A 17 -16.34 9.74 5.81
C LEU A 17 -15.57 10.92 6.42
N PRO A 18 -16.03 12.17 6.25
CA PRO A 18 -15.32 13.36 6.76
C PRO A 18 -14.88 13.28 8.22
N PRO A 19 -15.70 12.81 9.20
CA PRO A 19 -15.23 12.71 10.59
C PRO A 19 -14.12 11.66 10.78
N VAL A 20 -14.16 10.56 10.02
CA VAL A 20 -13.13 9.51 10.09
C VAL A 20 -11.84 10.01 9.48
N ALA A 21 -11.93 10.61 8.28
CA ALA A 21 -10.79 11.21 7.60
C ALA A 21 -10.11 12.27 8.48
N ALA A 22 -10.87 13.23 9.02
CA ALA A 22 -10.33 14.28 9.89
C ALA A 22 -9.60 13.73 11.12
N ILE A 23 -10.13 12.68 11.77
CA ILE A 23 -9.47 12.04 12.92
C ILE A 23 -8.18 11.34 12.48
N MET A 24 -8.22 10.55 11.41
CA MET A 24 -7.04 9.81 10.96
C MET A 24 -5.94 10.73 10.44
N GLU A 25 -6.32 11.85 9.85
CA GLU A 25 -5.41 12.84 9.27
C GLU A 25 -4.79 13.76 10.32
N SER A 26 -5.38 13.84 11.53
CA SER A 26 -4.86 14.65 12.63
C SER A 26 -3.56 14.12 13.24
N VAL A 27 -3.21 12.85 13.00
CA VAL A 27 -1.99 12.22 13.52
C VAL A 27 -1.21 11.58 12.38
N MET A 28 0.03 12.01 12.19
CA MET A 28 0.82 11.64 10.99
C MET A 28 0.94 10.13 10.77
N ILE A 29 1.27 9.38 11.83
CA ILE A 29 1.44 7.92 11.73
C ILE A 29 0.12 7.22 11.42
N VAL A 30 -1.01 7.74 11.90
CA VAL A 30 -2.33 7.19 11.60
C VAL A 30 -2.71 7.49 10.15
N HIS A 31 -2.45 8.71 9.66
CA HIS A 31 -2.68 9.08 8.27
C HIS A 31 -1.90 8.17 7.31
N MET A 32 -0.57 8.08 7.48
CA MET A 32 0.28 7.38 6.53
C MET A 32 0.27 5.86 6.70
N HIS A 33 0.42 5.32 7.91
CA HIS A 33 0.54 3.87 8.10
C HIS A 33 -0.80 3.16 8.22
N MET A 34 -1.86 3.83 8.70
CA MET A 34 -3.18 3.21 8.83
C MET A 34 -4.13 3.61 7.70
N GLN A 35 -4.47 4.90 7.55
CA GLN A 35 -5.49 5.32 6.58
C GLN A 35 -5.07 4.95 5.14
N MET A 36 -3.86 5.33 4.73
CA MET A 36 -3.39 5.06 3.36
C MET A 36 -3.22 3.57 3.07
N THR A 37 -2.66 2.81 4.03
CA THR A 37 -2.56 1.36 3.90
C THR A 37 -3.94 0.72 3.81
N PHE A 38 -4.92 1.17 4.61
CA PHE A 38 -6.28 0.63 4.55
C PHE A 38 -7.02 1.03 3.28
N LEU A 39 -6.72 2.18 2.68
CA LEU A 39 -7.19 2.53 1.34
C LEU A 39 -6.64 1.55 0.30
N VAL A 40 -5.34 1.20 0.33
CA VAL A 40 -4.78 0.16 -0.54
C VAL A 40 -5.46 -1.20 -0.29
N ILE A 41 -5.66 -1.59 0.97
CA ILE A 41 -6.35 -2.84 1.33
C ILE A 41 -7.80 -2.84 0.80
N SER A 42 -8.51 -1.71 0.90
CA SER A 42 -9.87 -1.60 0.34
C SER A 42 -9.87 -1.90 -1.17
N GLY A 43 -8.89 -1.38 -1.90
CA GLY A 43 -8.65 -1.68 -3.32
C GLY A 43 -8.31 -3.16 -3.56
N LEU A 44 -7.45 -3.75 -2.74
CA LEU A 44 -7.11 -5.18 -2.82
C LEU A 44 -8.36 -6.07 -2.67
N LEU A 45 -9.25 -5.73 -1.74
CA LEU A 45 -10.51 -6.44 -1.49
C LEU A 45 -11.52 -6.22 -2.63
N MET A 46 -11.57 -5.02 -3.20
CA MET A 46 -12.41 -4.69 -4.37
C MET A 46 -11.89 -5.27 -5.68
N GLY A 47 -10.58 -5.56 -5.81
CA GLY A 47 -9.95 -5.91 -7.09
C GLY A 47 -10.61 -7.08 -7.83
N ARG A 48 -11.15 -8.07 -7.11
CA ARG A 48 -11.85 -9.20 -7.75
C ARG A 48 -13.11 -8.77 -8.52
N PHE A 49 -13.84 -7.77 -8.01
CA PHE A 49 -15.00 -7.22 -8.72
C PHE A 49 -14.58 -6.61 -10.07
N PHE A 50 -13.51 -5.80 -10.09
CA PHE A 50 -13.00 -5.17 -11.31
C PHE A 50 -12.46 -6.19 -12.31
N GLN A 51 -11.75 -7.23 -11.84
CA GLN A 51 -11.28 -8.32 -12.70
C GLN A 51 -12.42 -9.03 -13.43
N LEU A 52 -13.53 -9.30 -12.73
CA LEU A 52 -14.68 -9.97 -13.30
C LEU A 52 -15.50 -9.04 -14.21
N LYS A 53 -15.56 -7.75 -13.89
CA LYS A 53 -16.30 -6.77 -14.67
C LYS A 53 -15.56 -6.34 -15.95
N PHE A 54 -14.24 -6.26 -15.90
CA PHE A 54 -13.39 -5.78 -17.00
C PHE A 54 -12.25 -6.76 -17.37
N PRO A 55 -12.54 -8.04 -17.64
CA PRO A 55 -11.50 -9.06 -17.84
C PRO A 55 -10.61 -8.76 -19.06
N GLN A 56 -11.18 -8.20 -20.12
CA GLN A 56 -10.45 -7.85 -21.34
C GLN A 56 -9.46 -6.69 -21.13
N PHE A 57 -9.78 -5.75 -20.22
CA PHE A 57 -8.88 -4.65 -19.90
C PHE A 57 -7.63 -5.19 -19.20
N PHE A 58 -7.81 -5.99 -18.14
CA PHE A 58 -6.69 -6.56 -17.39
C PHE A 58 -5.87 -7.58 -18.18
N SER A 59 -6.48 -8.31 -19.12
CA SER A 59 -5.74 -9.24 -19.99
C SER A 59 -4.88 -8.52 -21.02
N LYS A 60 -5.31 -7.35 -21.52
CA LYS A 60 -4.54 -6.53 -22.47
C LYS A 60 -3.47 -5.68 -21.77
N TRP A 61 -3.86 -4.94 -20.73
CA TRP A 61 -2.98 -3.97 -20.06
C TRP A 61 -1.99 -4.63 -19.10
N ASN A 62 -2.41 -5.65 -18.34
CA ASN A 62 -1.61 -6.26 -17.26
C ASN A 62 -1.44 -7.77 -17.47
N ARG A 63 -1.04 -8.18 -18.67
CA ARG A 63 -0.95 -9.60 -19.04
C ARG A 63 -0.02 -10.40 -18.14
N ASN A 64 1.15 -9.86 -17.81
CA ASN A 64 2.21 -10.50 -17.01
C ASN A 64 2.30 -9.95 -15.58
N GLY A 65 1.41 -9.05 -15.16
CA GLY A 65 1.43 -8.44 -13.83
C GLY A 65 2.44 -7.30 -13.63
N ILE A 66 3.44 -7.15 -14.50
CA ILE A 66 4.49 -6.13 -14.32
C ILE A 66 3.93 -4.71 -14.38
N PRO A 67 3.08 -4.33 -15.37
CA PRO A 67 2.49 -2.99 -15.42
C PRO A 67 1.72 -2.61 -14.15
N GLY A 68 0.97 -3.54 -13.57
CA GLY A 68 0.23 -3.28 -12.33
C GLY A 68 1.13 -3.11 -11.11
N ILE A 69 2.25 -3.84 -11.02
CA ILE A 69 3.23 -3.64 -9.95
C ILE A 69 3.97 -2.32 -10.12
N LEU A 70 4.34 -1.95 -11.35
CA LEU A 70 4.96 -0.65 -11.63
C LEU A 70 4.02 0.50 -11.24
N LEU A 71 2.75 0.41 -11.60
CA LEU A 71 1.76 1.41 -11.21
C LEU A 71 1.61 1.49 -9.69
N PHE A 72 1.53 0.34 -9.01
CA PHE A 72 1.53 0.28 -7.54
C PHE A 72 2.76 0.97 -6.96
N ALA A 73 3.96 0.66 -7.45
CA ALA A 73 5.21 1.23 -6.94
C ALA A 73 5.27 2.75 -7.14
N VAL A 74 4.80 3.27 -8.29
CA VAL A 74 4.74 4.72 -8.56
C VAL A 74 3.77 5.41 -7.60
N ILE A 75 2.54 4.90 -7.46
CA ILE A 75 1.53 5.51 -6.60
C ILE A 75 1.96 5.44 -5.14
N TRP A 76 2.49 4.30 -4.68
CA TRP A 76 2.99 4.14 -3.33
C TRP A 76 4.15 5.11 -3.06
N SER A 77 5.13 5.18 -3.97
CA SER A 77 6.29 6.09 -3.80
C SER A 77 5.87 7.56 -3.75
N TYR A 78 4.92 7.98 -4.60
CA TYR A 78 4.39 9.35 -4.59
C TYR A 78 3.85 9.74 -3.21
N TRP A 79 3.08 8.86 -2.59
CA TRP A 79 2.50 9.12 -1.27
C TRP A 79 3.50 9.03 -0.12
N MET A 80 4.70 8.51 -0.35
CA MET A 80 5.79 8.56 0.64
C MET A 80 6.57 9.88 0.59
N ILE A 81 6.26 10.78 -0.35
CA ILE A 81 6.88 12.11 -0.41
C ILE A 81 6.23 13.01 0.66
N PRO A 82 7.00 13.58 1.61
CA PRO A 82 6.48 14.45 2.68
C PRO A 82 5.58 15.58 2.15
N ARG A 83 6.00 16.21 1.04
CA ARG A 83 5.24 17.28 0.39
C ARG A 83 3.85 16.83 -0.10
N ALA A 84 3.73 15.61 -0.62
CA ALA A 84 2.43 15.10 -1.07
C ALA A 84 1.46 14.91 0.11
N MET A 85 1.98 14.63 1.32
CA MET A 85 1.18 14.57 2.55
C MET A 85 0.62 15.93 2.95
N ASP A 86 1.47 16.96 2.96
CA ASP A 86 1.03 18.33 3.27
C ASP A 86 0.00 18.81 2.25
N GLU A 87 0.23 18.56 0.96
CA GLU A 87 -0.70 18.95 -0.10
C GLU A 87 -2.04 18.22 0.02
N ALA A 88 -2.06 16.98 0.51
CA ALA A 88 -3.31 16.23 0.74
C ALA A 88 -4.21 16.85 1.82
N LEU A 89 -3.66 17.64 2.75
CA LEU A 89 -4.43 18.35 3.78
C LEU A 89 -4.88 19.74 3.34
N MET A 90 -4.14 20.34 2.40
CA MET A 90 -4.33 21.75 1.99
C MET A 90 -5.08 21.90 0.66
N ILE A 91 -5.01 20.89 -0.22
CA ILE A 91 -5.53 20.96 -1.58
C ILE A 91 -6.56 19.85 -1.78
N GLN A 92 -7.84 20.24 -1.91
CA GLN A 92 -8.97 19.31 -2.09
C GLN A 92 -8.77 18.31 -3.25
N LEU A 93 -8.12 18.74 -4.33
CA LEU A 93 -7.85 17.87 -5.47
C LEU A 93 -6.83 16.77 -5.13
N VAL A 94 -5.82 17.10 -4.30
CA VAL A 94 -4.81 16.13 -3.86
C VAL A 94 -5.42 15.18 -2.83
N GLU A 95 -6.28 15.67 -1.95
CA GLU A 95 -7.07 14.82 -1.05
C GLU A 95 -7.95 13.83 -1.84
N LEU A 96 -8.70 14.31 -2.84
CA LEU A 96 -9.49 13.43 -3.69
C LEU A 96 -8.59 12.43 -4.43
N PHE A 97 -7.43 12.88 -4.91
CA PHE A 97 -6.46 12.00 -5.55
C PHE A 97 -5.95 10.91 -4.58
N LYS A 98 -5.77 11.18 -3.29
CA LYS A 98 -5.43 10.17 -2.26
C LYS A 98 -6.48 9.07 -2.20
N PHE A 99 -7.75 9.46 -2.04
CA PHE A 99 -8.86 8.51 -1.94
C PHE A 99 -9.10 7.74 -3.24
N VAL A 100 -8.76 8.28 -4.41
CA VAL A 100 -8.90 7.57 -5.68
C VAL A 100 -7.68 6.70 -5.99
N SER A 101 -6.47 7.26 -5.87
CA SER A 101 -5.25 6.59 -6.31
C SER A 101 -4.88 5.37 -5.45
N LEU A 102 -4.99 5.46 -4.13
CA LEU A 102 -4.58 4.36 -3.25
C LEU A 102 -5.44 3.10 -3.42
N PRO A 103 -6.78 3.15 -3.46
CA PRO A 103 -7.58 1.96 -3.72
C PRO A 103 -7.48 1.50 -5.19
N PHE A 104 -7.67 2.41 -6.15
CA PHE A 104 -7.92 2.02 -7.54
C PHE A 104 -6.67 1.94 -8.40
N LEU A 105 -5.60 2.67 -8.07
CA LEU A 105 -4.34 2.67 -8.83
C LEU A 105 -3.21 1.93 -8.09
N ALA A 106 -3.32 1.72 -6.78
CA ALA A 106 -2.39 0.85 -6.05
C ALA A 106 -3.04 -0.49 -5.68
N GLY A 107 -4.13 -0.49 -4.91
CA GLY A 107 -4.75 -1.72 -4.39
C GLY A 107 -5.29 -2.66 -5.47
N VAL A 108 -6.12 -2.18 -6.39
CA VAL A 108 -6.70 -3.02 -7.46
C VAL A 108 -5.60 -3.61 -8.38
N PRO A 109 -4.64 -2.82 -8.91
CA PRO A 109 -3.55 -3.36 -9.72
C PRO A 109 -2.67 -4.35 -8.96
N LEU A 110 -2.37 -4.09 -7.69
CA LEU A 110 -1.60 -5.03 -6.85
C LEU A 110 -2.33 -6.38 -6.73
N ARG A 111 -3.66 -6.37 -6.49
CA ARG A 111 -4.47 -7.60 -6.44
C ARG A 111 -4.40 -8.39 -7.74
N ASP A 112 -4.45 -7.70 -8.86
CA ASP A 112 -4.44 -8.32 -10.18
C ASP A 112 -3.07 -8.87 -10.58
N SER A 113 -2.02 -8.13 -10.24
CA SER A 113 -0.64 -8.53 -10.51
C SER A 113 -0.12 -9.63 -9.61
N TRP A 114 -0.61 -9.74 -8.35
CA TRP A 114 0.02 -10.59 -7.33
C TRP A 114 0.23 -12.04 -7.76
N LYS A 115 -0.77 -12.64 -8.42
CA LYS A 115 -0.67 -14.02 -8.92
C LYS A 115 0.10 -14.14 -10.24
N LYS A 116 0.23 -13.05 -11.01
CA LYS A 116 0.83 -13.04 -12.36
C LYS A 116 2.35 -12.94 -12.33
N ILE A 117 2.90 -12.26 -11.33
CA ILE A 117 4.36 -12.00 -11.22
C ILE A 117 5.18 -13.16 -10.62
N GLY A 118 4.51 -14.21 -10.12
CA GLY A 118 5.16 -15.35 -9.46
C GLY A 118 5.86 -15.01 -8.15
N SER A 119 6.49 -16.01 -7.52
CA SER A 119 7.16 -15.88 -6.23
C SER A 119 8.36 -14.91 -6.28
N ALA A 120 9.16 -14.96 -7.34
CA ALA A 120 10.29 -14.04 -7.53
C ALA A 120 9.82 -12.58 -7.60
N GLY A 121 8.76 -12.29 -8.36
CA GLY A 121 8.19 -10.95 -8.44
C GLY A 121 7.62 -10.46 -7.11
N GLN A 122 6.95 -11.34 -6.35
CA GLN A 122 6.47 -11.01 -5.00
C GLN A 122 7.61 -10.64 -4.05
N ARG A 123 8.73 -11.38 -4.09
CA ARG A 123 9.94 -11.04 -3.31
C ARG A 123 10.51 -9.67 -3.68
N ILE A 124 10.49 -9.31 -4.98
CA ILE A 124 10.90 -7.96 -5.43
C ILE A 124 9.97 -6.88 -4.86
N VAL A 125 8.65 -7.12 -4.83
CA VAL A 125 7.70 -6.17 -4.21
C VAL A 125 7.98 -5.99 -2.72
N PHE A 126 8.23 -7.07 -1.98
CA PHE A 126 8.62 -6.96 -0.58
C PHE A 126 9.95 -6.22 -0.40
N GLY A 127 10.95 -6.48 -1.25
CA GLY A 127 12.22 -5.75 -1.24
C GLY A 127 12.02 -4.25 -1.49
N PHE A 128 11.15 -3.89 -2.43
CA PHE A 128 10.76 -2.50 -2.67
C PHE A 128 10.10 -1.85 -1.44
N LEU A 129 9.17 -2.54 -0.78
CA LEU A 129 8.54 -2.03 0.44
C LEU A 129 9.55 -1.85 1.58
N ILE A 130 10.43 -2.82 1.81
CA ILE A 130 11.51 -2.73 2.81
C ILE A 130 12.39 -1.51 2.52
N LEU A 131 12.77 -1.29 1.25
CA LEU A 131 13.55 -0.13 0.83
C LEU A 131 12.83 1.17 1.16
N VAL A 132 11.56 1.29 0.77
CA VAL A 132 10.75 2.50 1.02
C VAL A 132 10.63 2.79 2.52
N PHE A 133 10.29 1.78 3.34
CA PHE A 133 10.19 1.96 4.79
C PHE A 133 11.53 2.28 5.44
N SER A 134 12.64 1.72 4.93
CA SER A 134 13.99 2.05 5.41
C SER A 134 14.38 3.48 5.08
N VAL A 135 14.02 3.97 3.88
CA VAL A 135 14.23 5.36 3.48
C VAL A 135 13.40 6.30 4.34
N MET A 136 12.13 5.97 4.61
CA MET A 136 11.27 6.76 5.50
C MET A 136 11.80 6.79 6.93
N ALA A 137 12.26 5.66 7.46
CA ALA A 137 12.90 5.59 8.76
C ALA A 137 14.12 6.51 8.83
N TRP A 138 15.04 6.39 7.86
CA TRP A 138 16.23 7.23 7.79
C TRP A 138 15.88 8.72 7.68
N LEU A 139 14.94 9.07 6.81
CA LEU A 139 14.52 10.45 6.56
C LEU A 139 13.94 11.09 7.83
N TYR A 140 12.96 10.45 8.48
CA TYR A 140 12.22 11.07 9.56
C TYR A 140 12.89 10.94 10.94
N ILE A 141 13.72 9.92 11.16
CA ILE A 141 14.53 9.82 12.39
C ILE A 141 15.71 10.80 12.32
N GLY A 142 16.34 10.91 11.15
CA GLY A 142 17.56 11.71 10.95
C GLY A 142 17.34 13.18 10.64
N ALA A 143 16.10 13.65 10.51
CA ALA A 143 15.82 15.05 10.21
C ALA A 143 15.93 15.95 11.45
N ASP A 144 16.83 16.92 11.39
CA ASP A 144 17.03 17.92 12.46
C ASP A 144 15.88 18.95 12.55
N SER A 145 15.03 19.03 11.52
CA SER A 145 13.92 19.97 11.43
C SER A 145 12.67 19.33 10.82
N GLN A 146 11.52 19.99 10.98
CA GLN A 146 10.26 19.53 10.39
C GLN A 146 10.33 19.56 8.87
N ILE A 147 10.00 18.44 8.23
CA ILE A 147 9.90 18.31 6.77
C ILE A 147 8.44 18.50 6.31
N CYS A 148 7.48 18.06 7.12
CA CYS A 148 6.05 18.36 6.93
C CYS A 148 5.63 19.55 7.79
N ASN A 149 4.90 20.49 7.19
CA ASN A 149 4.43 21.71 7.86
C ASN A 149 3.18 21.46 8.73
N ASN A 150 2.33 20.51 8.34
CA ASN A 150 1.07 20.24 9.04
C ASN A 150 1.21 19.22 10.19
N TYR A 151 2.41 18.67 10.42
CA TYR A 151 2.68 17.65 11.44
C TYR A 151 3.83 18.04 12.35
N LEU A 152 3.71 17.76 13.65
CA LEU A 152 4.75 18.06 14.63
C LEU A 152 6.03 17.24 14.37
N GLN A 153 7.19 17.75 14.77
CA GLN A 153 8.46 17.02 14.62
C GLN A 153 8.44 15.67 15.37
N VAL A 154 7.81 15.62 16.54
CA VAL A 154 7.66 14.38 17.32
C VAL A 154 6.80 13.34 16.59
N GLU A 155 5.79 13.77 15.84
CA GLU A 155 4.96 12.87 15.02
C GLU A 155 5.74 12.33 13.82
N GLN A 156 6.56 13.19 13.20
CA GLN A 156 7.47 12.80 12.13
C GLN A 156 8.47 11.75 12.62
N GLN A 157 9.14 11.96 13.75
CA GLN A 157 10.02 10.95 14.36
C GLN A 157 9.29 9.66 14.71
N THR A 158 8.06 9.76 15.24
CA THR A 158 7.21 8.60 15.53
C THR A 158 6.91 7.79 14.26
N LEU A 159 6.60 8.47 13.15
CA LEU A 159 6.44 7.86 11.84
C LEU A 159 7.72 7.16 11.37
N GLY A 160 8.88 7.79 11.56
CA GLY A 160 10.18 7.22 11.22
C GLY A 160 10.48 5.93 11.98
N TRP A 161 10.29 5.92 13.30
CA TRP A 161 10.43 4.70 14.12
C TRP A 161 9.40 3.62 13.75
N GLY A 162 8.15 4.02 13.47
CA GLY A 162 7.11 3.10 12.98
C GLY A 162 7.50 2.46 11.64
N SER A 163 8.08 3.25 10.73
CA SER A 163 8.57 2.78 9.43
C SER A 163 9.72 1.78 9.62
N LEU A 164 10.66 2.06 10.52
CA LEU A 164 11.76 1.15 10.84
C LEU A 164 11.23 -0.20 11.36
N PHE A 165 10.27 -0.15 12.27
CA PHE A 165 9.64 -1.35 12.83
C PHE A 165 8.96 -2.19 11.75
N ILE A 166 8.16 -1.57 10.87
CA ILE A 166 7.49 -2.27 9.76
C ILE A 166 8.51 -2.83 8.77
N GLY A 167 9.53 -2.06 8.41
CA GLY A 167 10.63 -2.52 7.56
C GLY A 167 11.34 -3.75 8.14
N ALA A 168 11.60 -3.76 9.44
CA ALA A 168 12.19 -4.90 10.14
C ALA A 168 11.27 -6.13 10.13
N LEU A 169 9.96 -5.96 10.36
CA LEU A 169 9.00 -7.06 10.27
C LEU A 169 8.93 -7.66 8.87
N LEU A 170 8.91 -6.82 7.82
CA LEU A 170 8.93 -7.26 6.43
C LEU A 170 10.24 -8.00 6.10
N LEU A 171 11.38 -7.52 6.60
CA LEU A 171 12.66 -8.18 6.41
C LEU A 171 12.68 -9.57 7.06
N VAL A 172 12.22 -9.68 8.31
CA VAL A 172 12.09 -10.98 9.00
C VAL A 172 11.17 -11.91 8.23
N TYR A 173 10.03 -11.42 7.75
CA TYR A 173 9.10 -12.21 6.95
C TYR A 173 9.74 -12.73 5.65
N VAL A 174 10.45 -11.87 4.91
CA VAL A 174 11.15 -12.29 3.67
C VAL A 174 12.24 -13.31 3.99
N ILE A 175 13.01 -13.11 5.06
CA ILE A 175 14.02 -14.07 5.52
C ILE A 175 13.36 -15.43 5.79
N GLN A 176 12.24 -15.45 6.53
CA GLN A 176 11.50 -16.69 6.78
C GLN A 176 11.06 -17.38 5.49
N LEU A 177 10.64 -16.65 4.46
CA LEU A 177 10.30 -17.23 3.15
C LEU A 177 11.49 -17.85 2.40
N PHE A 178 12.74 -17.52 2.74
CA PHE A 178 13.92 -18.19 2.20
C PHE A 178 14.26 -19.47 2.96
N PHE A 179 13.94 -19.55 4.25
CA PHE A 179 14.26 -20.70 5.10
C PHE A 179 13.13 -21.74 5.17
N ILE A 180 11.88 -21.34 4.93
CA ILE A 180 10.73 -22.24 4.87
C ILE A 180 10.66 -22.81 3.45
N ASP A 181 10.89 -24.12 3.31
CA ASP A 181 10.79 -24.81 2.03
C ASP A 181 9.32 -24.87 1.59
N THR A 182 8.95 -24.01 0.64
CA THR A 182 7.58 -23.93 0.11
C THR A 182 7.27 -25.01 -0.91
N THR A 183 8.27 -25.77 -1.39
CA THR A 183 8.07 -26.83 -2.39
C THR A 183 7.14 -27.93 -1.88
N ALA A 184 7.23 -28.28 -0.60
CA ALA A 184 6.35 -29.26 0.04
C ALA A 184 4.86 -28.86 0.06
N TYR A 185 4.55 -27.56 -0.01
CA TYR A 185 3.17 -27.06 -0.01
C TYR A 185 2.63 -26.84 -1.42
N GLU A 186 3.48 -26.43 -2.38
CA GLU A 186 3.08 -26.23 -3.79
C GLU A 186 2.71 -27.56 -4.48
N GLU A 187 3.35 -28.68 -4.13
CA GLU A 187 3.01 -30.02 -4.65
C GLU A 187 1.66 -30.55 -4.12
N ALA A 188 1.26 -30.15 -2.90
CA ALA A 188 -0.01 -30.53 -2.29
C ALA A 188 -1.21 -29.80 -2.91
N GLU A 189 -1.02 -28.58 -3.42
CA GLU A 189 -2.09 -27.78 -4.05
C GLU A 189 -2.30 -28.13 -5.54
N GLN A 190 -1.33 -28.77 -6.19
CA GLN A 190 -1.45 -29.29 -7.57
C GLN A 190 -2.01 -30.73 -7.65
N SER A 191 -2.06 -31.44 -6.53
CA SER A 191 -2.62 -32.81 -6.42
C SER A 191 -4.06 -32.85 -5.90
N SER A 192 -4.69 -31.68 -5.69
CA SER A 192 -6.11 -31.49 -5.33
C SER A 192 -6.87 -30.76 -6.43
#